data_AF-A0A5C5BI64-F1
#
_entry.id   AF-A0A5C5BI64-F1
#
_cell.length_a   1.000
_cell.length_b   1.000
_cell.length_c   1.000
_cell.angle_alpha   90.00
_cell.angle_beta   90.00
_cell.angle_gamma   90.00
#
_symmetry.space_group_name_H-M   'P 1'
#
loop_
_entity.id
_entity.type
_entity.pdbx_description
1 polymer ?
#
loop_
_entity_poly.entity_id
_entity_poly.type
_entity_poly.pdbx_seq_one_letter_code
_entity_poly.pdbx_strand_id
1 'polypeptide(L)'
;MSLRRPGGPGRTESTTGLVLVSHSALLAAGVVELAAQMAPDVVLRPAGGTDDARLGTSFDVVERAVAAELDAGCDGVVILADIGSARMTAESVVEALEDSRVVLAGGAFVEGAVAAAVAAQTGGSVRDVVAAAAAATRQVQDELDPEQPRGVTGSDASNDRAAVPTASGAVSRRVRVTNPQGLHARPAATLAQLAASFDAEVTIDGVDAGSLLSLMGLGLTQGLEVTLAATGPEAHEAIDAVAHTFESGFGEL
;
A
#
# COMPACT_ATOMS: atom_id res chain seq x y z
N MET A 1 7.73 -21.36 14.66
CA MET A 1 6.97 -22.49 14.09
C MET A 1 5.50 -22.17 14.25
N SER A 2 4.96 -21.33 13.36
CA SER A 2 3.56 -20.91 13.38
C SER A 2 2.78 -21.82 12.43
N LEU A 3 1.93 -22.67 12.98
CA LEU A 3 1.05 -23.57 12.23
C LEU A 3 -0.11 -22.74 11.69
N ARG A 4 -0.25 -22.67 10.35
CA ARG A 4 -1.41 -22.08 9.66
C ARG A 4 -2.71 -22.69 10.21
N ARG A 5 -3.72 -21.85 10.46
CA ARG A 5 -5.11 -22.35 10.52
C ARG A 5 -5.56 -22.68 9.09
N PRO A 6 -6.20 -23.84 8.86
CA PRO A 6 -6.67 -24.20 7.53
C PRO A 6 -7.86 -23.30 7.15
N GLY A 7 -7.69 -22.55 6.06
CA GLY A 7 -8.79 -21.82 5.41
C GLY A 7 -9.88 -22.78 4.96
N GLY A 8 -11.15 -22.35 5.10
CA GLY A 8 -12.32 -23.13 4.72
C GLY A 8 -12.36 -23.47 3.23
N PRO A 9 -13.16 -24.47 2.82
CA PRO A 9 -13.16 -24.98 1.46
C PRO A 9 -13.80 -23.96 0.51
N GLY A 10 -13.01 -23.40 -0.43
CA GLY A 10 -13.58 -22.73 -1.60
C GLY A 10 -12.93 -21.44 -2.12
N ARG A 11 -11.82 -20.94 -1.58
CA ARG A 11 -11.09 -19.80 -2.18
C ARG A 11 -9.64 -20.19 -2.46
N THR A 12 -9.31 -20.38 -3.74
CA THR A 12 -7.93 -20.27 -4.24
C THR A 12 -7.57 -18.79 -4.21
N GLU A 13 -7.25 -18.27 -3.02
CA GLU A 13 -6.72 -16.92 -2.91
C GLU A 13 -5.29 -16.92 -3.46
N SER A 14 -5.05 -16.12 -4.49
CA SER A 14 -3.71 -15.92 -5.04
C SER A 14 -2.81 -15.37 -3.93
N THR A 15 -1.78 -16.11 -3.56
CA THR A 15 -0.86 -15.72 -2.48
C THR A 15 0.40 -15.12 -3.06
N THR A 16 0.51 -13.79 -3.01
CA THR A 16 1.71 -13.06 -3.42
C THR A 16 2.63 -12.87 -2.21
N GLY A 17 3.83 -13.48 -2.24
CA GLY A 17 4.86 -13.27 -1.23
C GLY A 17 5.75 -12.07 -1.56
N LEU A 18 6.41 -11.47 -0.56
CA LEU A 18 7.36 -10.38 -0.77
C LEU A 18 8.75 -10.71 -0.21
N VAL A 19 9.79 -10.35 -0.98
CA VAL A 19 11.20 -10.41 -0.56
C VAL A 19 11.78 -9.00 -0.56
N LEU A 20 12.24 -8.53 0.59
CA LEU A 20 12.79 -7.19 0.77
C LEU A 20 14.32 -7.25 0.82
N VAL A 21 14.96 -6.82 -0.26
CA VAL A 21 16.40 -6.89 -0.49
C VAL A 21 17.07 -5.58 -0.09
N SER A 22 18.10 -5.65 0.75
CA SER A 22 18.84 -4.47 1.18
C SER A 22 20.33 -4.72 1.35
N HIS A 23 21.16 -3.67 1.30
CA HIS A 23 22.54 -3.78 1.80
C HIS A 23 22.62 -4.14 3.28
N SER A 24 21.57 -3.83 4.06
CA SER A 24 21.55 -4.01 5.49
C SER A 24 20.52 -5.06 5.89
N ALA A 25 20.98 -6.12 6.56
CA ALA A 25 20.10 -7.11 7.18
C ALA A 25 19.12 -6.44 8.17
N LEU A 26 19.58 -5.43 8.91
CA LEU A 26 18.75 -4.69 9.86
C LEU A 26 17.70 -3.83 9.17
N LEU A 27 18.04 -3.21 8.04
CA LEU A 27 17.08 -2.40 7.29
C LEU A 27 16.01 -3.30 6.66
N ALA A 28 16.40 -4.38 5.98
CA ALA A 28 15.45 -5.35 5.43
C ALA A 28 14.52 -5.91 6.53
N ALA A 29 15.07 -6.31 7.67
CA ALA A 29 14.27 -6.80 8.80
C ALA A 29 13.33 -5.74 9.37
N GLY A 30 13.81 -4.49 9.52
CA GLY A 30 13.00 -3.38 10.03
C GLY A 30 11.85 -3.01 9.10
N VAL A 31 12.05 -3.04 7.77
CA VAL A 31 10.97 -2.80 6.81
C VAL A 31 9.97 -3.97 6.81
N VAL A 32 10.42 -5.21 6.94
CA VAL A 32 9.53 -6.36 7.15
C VAL A 32 8.70 -6.18 8.42
N GLU A 33 9.33 -5.79 9.53
CA GLU A 33 8.63 -5.54 10.79
C GLU A 33 7.55 -4.47 10.63
N LEU A 34 7.87 -3.35 9.98
CA LEU A 34 6.92 -2.28 9.70
C LEU A 34 5.76 -2.75 8.81
N ALA A 35 6.06 -3.38 7.69
CA ALA A 35 5.05 -3.85 6.74
C ALA A 35 4.15 -4.95 7.35
N ALA A 36 4.69 -5.81 8.21
CA ALA A 36 3.92 -6.86 8.90
C ALA A 36 2.87 -6.31 9.88
N GLN A 37 3.05 -5.08 10.39
CA GLN A 37 2.00 -4.42 11.19
C GLN A 37 0.74 -4.11 10.37
N MET A 38 0.91 -3.95 9.06
CA MET A 38 -0.13 -3.56 8.11
C MET A 38 -0.70 -4.78 7.36
N ALA A 39 0.11 -5.80 7.18
CA ALA A 39 -0.17 -7.00 6.40
C ALA A 39 0.21 -8.27 7.19
N PRO A 40 -0.51 -8.61 8.27
CA PRO A 40 -0.15 -9.71 9.17
C PRO A 40 -0.31 -11.11 8.55
N ASP A 41 -1.09 -11.25 7.48
CA ASP A 41 -1.32 -12.54 6.80
C ASP A 41 -0.40 -12.74 5.59
N VAL A 42 0.36 -11.71 5.20
CA VAL A 42 1.27 -11.75 4.07
C VAL A 42 2.64 -12.28 4.52
N VAL A 43 3.22 -13.15 3.70
CA VAL A 43 4.58 -13.62 3.96
C VAL A 43 5.57 -12.58 3.44
N LEU A 44 6.32 -12.00 4.38
CA LEU A 44 7.32 -10.97 4.14
C LEU A 44 8.68 -11.51 4.56
N ARG A 45 9.63 -11.58 3.63
CA ARG A 45 10.97 -12.13 3.91
C ARG A 45 12.05 -11.06 3.75
N PRO A 46 12.91 -10.86 4.77
CA PRO A 46 14.06 -9.98 4.63
C PRO A 46 15.21 -10.73 3.94
N ALA A 47 15.89 -10.05 3.02
CA ALA A 47 17.06 -10.55 2.31
C ALA A 47 18.14 -9.45 2.27
N GLY A 48 18.73 -9.15 3.42
CA GLY A 48 19.72 -8.08 3.54
C GLY A 48 21.09 -8.55 4.00
N GLY A 49 22.13 -7.86 3.56
CA GLY A 49 23.51 -8.15 3.93
C GLY A 49 24.19 -9.19 3.05
N THR A 50 25.47 -9.41 3.34
CA THR A 50 26.28 -10.49 2.77
C THR A 50 26.16 -11.78 3.60
N ASP A 51 26.69 -12.90 3.10
CA ASP A 51 26.67 -14.19 3.82
C ASP A 51 27.44 -14.16 5.16
N ASP A 52 28.34 -13.19 5.34
CA ASP A 52 29.05 -12.93 6.60
C ASP A 52 28.42 -11.81 7.44
N ALA A 53 27.14 -11.49 7.18
CA ALA A 53 26.33 -10.53 7.92
C ALA A 53 26.88 -9.08 7.97
N ARG A 54 27.64 -8.68 6.95
CA ARG A 54 28.10 -7.29 6.76
C ARG A 54 27.15 -6.53 5.84
N LEU A 55 27.37 -5.22 5.75
CA LEU A 55 26.70 -4.40 4.75
C LEU A 55 27.12 -4.82 3.34
N GLY A 56 26.15 -5.09 2.49
CA GLY A 56 26.31 -5.59 1.13
C GLY A 56 25.11 -6.42 0.71
N THR A 57 25.14 -6.98 -0.49
CA THR A 57 24.08 -7.87 -0.98
C THR A 57 24.71 -9.16 -1.47
N SER A 58 24.12 -10.29 -1.12
CA SER A 58 24.55 -11.61 -1.58
C SER A 58 23.50 -12.22 -2.51
N PHE A 59 23.95 -12.76 -3.63
CA PHE A 59 23.10 -13.52 -4.55
C PHE A 59 22.43 -14.68 -3.81
N ASP A 60 23.21 -15.48 -3.08
CA ASP A 60 22.70 -16.68 -2.41
C ASP A 60 21.69 -16.33 -1.30
N VAL A 61 21.87 -15.20 -0.60
CA VAL A 61 20.89 -14.73 0.40
C VAL A 61 19.55 -14.42 -0.27
N VAL A 62 19.58 -13.72 -1.41
CA VAL A 62 18.38 -13.33 -2.15
C VAL A 62 17.72 -14.55 -2.79
N GLU A 63 18.49 -15.41 -3.46
CA GLU A 63 18.00 -16.64 -4.08
C GLU A 63 17.33 -17.56 -3.07
N ARG A 64 17.97 -17.82 -1.92
CA ARG A 64 17.37 -18.63 -0.84
C ARG A 64 16.07 -18.02 -0.31
N ALA A 65 16.01 -16.69 -0.23
CA ALA A 65 14.80 -16.01 0.23
C ALA A 65 13.64 -16.20 -0.75
N VAL A 66 13.90 -16.02 -2.04
CA VAL A 66 12.89 -16.24 -3.10
C VAL A 66 12.46 -17.70 -3.18
N ALA A 67 13.41 -18.63 -3.17
CA ALA A 67 13.13 -20.06 -3.22
C ALA A 67 12.25 -20.51 -2.04
N ALA A 68 12.52 -20.00 -0.83
CA ALA A 68 11.71 -20.31 0.35
C ALA A 68 10.24 -19.84 0.21
N GLU A 69 9.98 -18.74 -0.49
CA GLU A 69 8.61 -18.26 -0.76
C GLU A 69 7.90 -19.11 -1.82
N LEU A 70 8.61 -19.49 -2.88
CA LEU A 70 8.09 -20.39 -3.90
C LEU A 70 7.75 -21.77 -3.30
N ASP A 71 8.63 -22.31 -2.45
CA ASP A 71 8.44 -23.58 -1.75
C ASP A 71 7.29 -23.52 -0.73
N ALA A 72 6.98 -22.34 -0.20
CA ALA A 72 5.84 -22.12 0.69
C ALA A 72 4.48 -22.14 -0.05
N GLY A 73 4.49 -22.25 -1.39
CA GLY A 73 3.31 -22.39 -2.22
C GLY A 73 2.71 -21.07 -2.69
N CYS A 74 3.48 -19.97 -2.67
CA CYS A 74 3.03 -18.69 -3.22
C CYS A 74 2.83 -18.77 -4.74
N ASP A 75 1.76 -18.14 -5.24
CA ASP A 75 1.46 -18.04 -6.68
C ASP A 75 2.44 -17.11 -7.40
N GLY A 76 3.07 -16.20 -6.66
CA GLY A 76 4.22 -15.43 -7.12
C GLY A 76 4.93 -14.67 -6.02
N VAL A 77 6.11 -14.14 -6.37
CA VAL A 77 7.01 -13.45 -5.45
C VAL A 77 7.35 -12.08 -6.02
N VAL A 78 7.11 -11.04 -5.25
CA VAL A 78 7.52 -9.67 -5.58
C VAL A 78 8.75 -9.30 -4.77
N ILE A 79 9.81 -8.90 -5.47
CA ILE A 79 11.05 -8.44 -4.86
C ILE A 79 11.04 -6.91 -4.86
N LEU A 80 11.39 -6.29 -3.73
CA LEU A 80 11.77 -4.88 -3.67
C LEU A 80 13.22 -4.76 -3.20
N ALA A 81 13.97 -3.84 -3.79
CA ALA A 81 15.37 -3.60 -3.44
C ALA A 81 15.60 -2.11 -3.12
N ASP A 82 16.58 -1.82 -2.27
CA ASP A 82 16.91 -0.46 -1.87
C ASP A 82 17.76 0.31 -2.90
N ILE A 83 19.07 0.12 -2.90
CA ILE A 83 20.05 0.91 -3.66
C ILE A 83 20.62 0.04 -4.79
N GLY A 84 21.08 0.70 -5.86
CA GLY A 84 21.43 0.10 -7.15
C GLY A 84 22.08 -1.29 -7.14
N SER A 85 23.09 -1.59 -6.31
CA SER A 85 23.71 -2.93 -6.33
C SER A 85 22.87 -4.04 -5.69
N ALA A 86 21.99 -3.70 -4.74
CA ALA A 86 21.00 -4.65 -4.24
C ALA A 86 19.98 -5.00 -5.33
N ARG A 87 19.56 -3.98 -6.09
CA ARG A 87 18.69 -4.14 -7.26
C ARG A 87 19.35 -5.02 -8.34
N MET A 88 20.59 -4.74 -8.72
CA MET A 88 21.32 -5.54 -9.71
C MET A 88 21.47 -7.01 -9.27
N THR A 89 21.68 -7.24 -7.97
CA THR A 89 21.73 -8.60 -7.41
C THR A 89 20.37 -9.30 -7.52
N ALA A 90 19.28 -8.59 -7.19
CA ALA A 90 17.93 -9.11 -7.36
C ALA A 90 17.59 -9.39 -8.83
N GLU A 91 17.98 -8.51 -9.76
CA GLU A 91 17.84 -8.72 -11.21
C GLU A 91 18.57 -10.00 -11.64
N SER A 92 19.81 -10.19 -11.18
CA SER A 92 20.60 -11.39 -11.46
C SER A 92 19.92 -12.67 -10.94
N VAL A 93 19.28 -12.62 -9.76
CA VAL A 93 18.52 -13.75 -9.21
C VAL A 93 17.27 -14.04 -10.04
N VAL A 94 16.51 -13.00 -10.43
CA VAL A 94 15.32 -13.17 -11.28
C VAL A 94 15.72 -13.80 -12.63
N GLU A 95 16.82 -13.36 -13.23
CA GLU A 95 17.35 -13.93 -14.46
C GLU A 95 17.79 -15.38 -14.28
N ALA A 96 18.49 -15.71 -13.18
CA ALA A 96 19.00 -17.06 -12.93
C ALA A 96 17.90 -18.09 -12.63
N LEU A 97 16.80 -17.67 -11.99
CA LEU A 97 15.67 -18.56 -11.68
C LEU A 97 14.83 -18.92 -12.92
N GLU A 98 14.83 -18.07 -13.94
CA GLU A 98 14.01 -18.23 -15.16
C GLU A 98 12.51 -18.50 -14.87
N ASP A 99 12.01 -18.02 -13.73
CA ASP A 99 10.62 -18.25 -13.27
C ASP A 99 9.78 -16.97 -13.41
N SER A 100 8.78 -17.02 -14.30
CA SER A 100 7.88 -15.89 -14.57
C SER A 100 7.04 -15.43 -13.37
N ARG A 101 6.99 -16.21 -12.29
CA ARG A 101 6.27 -15.87 -11.05
C ARG A 101 7.06 -14.93 -10.15
N VAL A 102 8.36 -14.76 -10.40
CA VAL A 102 9.24 -13.89 -9.61
C VAL A 102 9.44 -12.57 -10.35
N VAL A 103 9.06 -11.46 -9.73
CA VAL A 103 9.11 -10.13 -10.36
C VAL A 103 9.81 -9.14 -9.45
N LEU A 104 10.78 -8.41 -9.99
CA LEU A 104 11.39 -7.26 -9.32
C LEU A 104 10.52 -6.01 -9.55
N ALA A 105 9.94 -5.48 -8.47
CA ALA A 105 9.19 -4.23 -8.52
C ALA A 105 10.12 -3.01 -8.52
N GLY A 106 9.66 -1.96 -9.20
CA GLY A 106 10.16 -0.60 -8.97
C GLY A 106 9.44 0.01 -7.78
N GLY A 107 10.12 0.88 -7.04
CA GLY A 107 9.53 1.54 -5.88
C GLY A 107 10.60 2.12 -4.95
N ALA A 108 10.18 3.01 -4.06
CA ALA A 108 10.97 3.44 -2.92
C ALA A 108 10.94 2.29 -1.91
N PHE A 109 12.09 1.97 -1.30
CA PHE A 109 12.24 0.71 -0.58
C PHE A 109 11.24 0.54 0.56
N VAL A 110 11.03 1.58 1.37
CA VAL A 110 10.17 1.50 2.56
C VAL A 110 8.70 1.66 2.16
N GLU A 111 8.36 2.76 1.49
CA GLU A 111 6.99 3.12 1.12
C GLU A 111 6.40 2.11 0.12
N GLY A 112 7.21 1.69 -0.85
CA GLY A 112 6.84 0.66 -1.81
C GLY A 112 6.63 -0.69 -1.16
N ALA A 113 7.44 -1.09 -0.18
CA ALA A 113 7.26 -2.35 0.53
C ALA A 113 5.97 -2.37 1.35
N VAL A 114 5.64 -1.26 2.02
CA VAL A 114 4.38 -1.12 2.78
C VAL A 114 3.18 -1.17 1.82
N ALA A 115 3.21 -0.41 0.73
CA ALA A 115 2.11 -0.42 -0.25
C ALA A 115 1.92 -1.79 -0.90
N ALA A 116 3.02 -2.46 -1.27
CA ALA A 116 3.00 -3.80 -1.84
C ALA A 116 2.44 -4.83 -0.85
N ALA A 117 2.85 -4.77 0.43
CA ALA A 117 2.35 -5.67 1.46
C ALA A 117 0.84 -5.49 1.70
N VAL A 118 0.34 -4.24 1.70
CA VAL A 118 -1.10 -3.97 1.82
C VAL A 118 -1.88 -4.50 0.63
N ALA A 119 -1.38 -4.31 -0.60
CA ALA A 119 -2.00 -4.86 -1.80
C ALA A 119 -2.03 -6.40 -1.78
N ALA A 120 -0.99 -7.05 -1.25
CA ALA A 120 -0.97 -8.50 -1.09
C ALA A 120 -1.94 -8.98 0.00
N GLN A 121 -2.09 -8.23 1.11
CA GLN A 121 -3.00 -8.55 2.21
C GLN A 121 -4.47 -8.59 1.78
N THR A 122 -4.84 -7.76 0.80
CA THR A 122 -6.19 -7.73 0.22
C THR A 122 -6.40 -8.76 -0.90
N GLY A 123 -5.41 -9.63 -1.15
CA GLY A 123 -5.47 -10.68 -2.17
C GLY A 123 -5.09 -10.22 -3.58
N GLY A 124 -4.36 -9.10 -3.70
CA GLY A 124 -3.88 -8.59 -4.98
C GLY A 124 -2.95 -9.56 -5.72
N SER A 125 -3.07 -9.57 -7.05
CA SER A 125 -2.17 -10.34 -7.90
C SER A 125 -0.74 -9.78 -7.88
N VAL A 126 0.23 -10.54 -8.35
CA VAL A 126 1.62 -10.06 -8.54
C VAL A 126 1.66 -8.71 -9.27
N ARG A 127 0.80 -8.53 -10.28
CA ARG A 127 0.71 -7.28 -11.04
C ARG A 127 0.21 -6.12 -10.20
N ASP A 128 -0.81 -6.34 -9.37
CA ASP A 128 -1.38 -5.31 -8.50
C ASP A 128 -0.37 -4.90 -7.42
N VAL A 129 0.34 -5.88 -6.85
CA VAL A 129 1.39 -5.65 -5.84
C VAL A 129 2.54 -4.84 -6.42
N VAL A 130 3.01 -5.17 -7.64
CA VAL A 130 4.04 -4.38 -8.34
C VAL A 130 3.55 -2.96 -8.66
N ALA A 131 2.30 -2.81 -9.07
CA ALA A 131 1.71 -1.50 -9.37
C ALA A 131 1.61 -0.62 -8.11
N ALA A 132 1.21 -1.20 -6.97
CA ALA A 132 1.14 -0.53 -5.68
C ALA A 132 2.52 -0.05 -5.21
N ALA A 133 3.54 -0.91 -5.31
CA ALA A 133 4.92 -0.56 -4.98
C ALA A 133 5.42 0.66 -5.77
N ALA A 134 5.14 0.69 -7.08
CA ALA A 134 5.59 1.76 -7.97
C ALA A 134 4.80 3.07 -7.79
N ALA A 135 3.51 2.98 -7.44
CA ALA A 135 2.68 4.16 -7.18
C ALA A 135 3.11 4.92 -5.93
N ALA A 136 3.56 4.20 -4.90
CA ALA A 136 4.06 4.76 -3.66
C ALA A 136 5.18 5.80 -3.87
N THR A 137 6.10 5.52 -4.79
CA THR A 137 7.20 6.45 -5.13
C THR A 137 6.70 7.73 -5.76
N ARG A 138 5.72 7.64 -6.67
CA ARG A 138 5.18 8.82 -7.35
C ARG A 138 4.48 9.76 -6.38
N GLN A 139 3.76 9.21 -5.41
CA GLN A 139 3.09 10.02 -4.38
C GLN A 139 4.10 10.80 -3.53
N VAL A 140 5.19 10.15 -3.10
CA VAL A 140 6.28 10.84 -2.37
C VAL A 140 6.94 11.92 -3.24
N GLN A 141 7.12 11.66 -4.54
CA GLN A 141 7.71 12.64 -5.46
C GLN A 141 6.77 13.84 -5.72
N ASP A 142 5.48 13.59 -5.89
CA ASP A 142 4.47 14.63 -6.12
C ASP A 142 4.27 15.53 -4.89
N GLU A 143 4.51 15.01 -3.68
CA GLU A 143 4.51 15.80 -2.44
C GLU A 143 5.75 16.69 -2.28
N LEU A 144 6.89 16.30 -2.86
CA LEU A 144 8.15 17.04 -2.76
C LEU A 144 8.31 18.14 -3.83
N ASP A 145 7.57 18.05 -4.95
CA ASP A 145 7.56 19.03 -6.04
C ASP A 145 6.16 19.67 -6.25
N PRO A 146 5.76 20.67 -5.44
CA PRO A 146 4.45 21.32 -5.56
C PRO A 146 4.26 22.18 -6.84
N GLU A 147 5.29 22.34 -7.69
CA GLU A 147 5.29 23.26 -8.84
C GLU A 147 5.24 22.57 -10.23
N GLN A 148 4.78 21.32 -10.36
CA GLN A 148 4.44 20.79 -11.69
C GLN A 148 2.92 20.75 -11.91
N PRO A 149 2.41 21.42 -12.97
CA PRO A 149 0.98 21.54 -13.19
C PRO A 149 0.39 20.18 -13.53
N ARG A 150 -0.53 19.71 -12.68
CA ARG A 150 -1.50 18.65 -12.99
C ARG A 150 -2.00 18.88 -14.41
N GLY A 151 -1.77 17.92 -15.30
CA GLY A 151 -2.07 18.06 -16.72
C GLY A 151 -3.53 18.45 -16.96
N VAL A 152 -3.76 19.74 -17.19
CA VAL A 152 -5.04 20.28 -17.66
C VAL A 152 -5.07 20.05 -19.17
N THR A 153 -5.93 19.13 -19.61
CA THR A 153 -6.43 19.17 -20.98
C THR A 153 -7.44 20.31 -21.05
N GLY A 154 -7.14 21.29 -21.88
CA GLY A 154 -7.88 22.55 -21.96
C GLY A 154 -9.27 22.40 -22.58
N SER A 155 -10.19 23.24 -22.09
CA SER A 155 -11.19 23.93 -22.90
C SER A 155 -11.86 25.03 -22.06
N ASP A 156 -11.39 26.25 -22.31
CA ASP A 156 -12.13 27.52 -22.38
C ASP A 156 -12.90 28.08 -21.17
N ALA A 157 -12.32 29.17 -20.65
CA ALA A 157 -12.92 30.48 -20.39
C ALA A 157 -14.42 30.57 -20.03
N SER A 158 -14.72 30.94 -18.80
CA SER A 158 -15.26 32.27 -18.44
C SER A 158 -15.65 32.35 -16.96
N ASN A 159 -15.47 33.56 -16.44
CA ASN A 159 -15.69 34.01 -15.08
C ASN A 159 -17.19 33.95 -14.69
N ASP A 160 -17.56 33.22 -13.64
CA ASP A 160 -18.52 33.75 -12.65
C ASP A 160 -18.52 32.99 -11.32
N ARG A 161 -18.64 33.73 -10.22
CA ARG A 161 -18.97 33.18 -8.90
C ARG A 161 -20.44 32.77 -8.93
N ALA A 162 -20.71 31.50 -9.23
CA ALA A 162 -22.03 30.92 -9.04
C ALA A 162 -21.93 29.42 -8.76
N ALA A 163 -22.71 28.99 -7.76
CA ALA A 163 -22.98 27.63 -7.29
C ALA A 163 -22.49 26.46 -8.17
N VAL A 164 -21.71 25.55 -7.60
CA VAL A 164 -21.40 24.28 -8.26
C VAL A 164 -22.60 23.32 -8.10
N PRO A 165 -23.04 22.67 -9.19
CA PRO A 165 -24.33 21.98 -9.29
C PRO A 165 -24.27 20.57 -8.70
N THR A 166 -25.40 20.13 -8.17
CA THR A 166 -25.65 18.79 -7.65
C THR A 166 -25.64 17.79 -8.81
N ALA A 167 -24.55 17.03 -8.95
CA ALA A 167 -24.58 15.78 -9.71
C ALA A 167 -25.32 14.73 -8.85
N SER A 168 -26.44 14.23 -9.39
CA SER A 168 -27.28 13.21 -8.76
C SER A 168 -26.46 11.94 -8.53
N GLY A 169 -26.14 11.64 -7.27
CA GLY A 169 -25.40 10.44 -6.85
C GLY A 169 -24.22 10.68 -5.89
N ALA A 170 -23.78 11.92 -5.70
CA ALA A 170 -22.70 12.24 -4.77
C ALA A 170 -23.21 12.43 -3.33
N VAL A 171 -22.64 11.69 -2.38
CA VAL A 171 -22.93 11.79 -0.94
C VAL A 171 -21.74 12.41 -0.25
N SER A 172 -21.96 13.35 0.66
CA SER A 172 -20.87 13.97 1.43
C SER A 172 -21.24 14.12 2.90
N ARG A 173 -20.27 13.91 3.79
CA ARG A 173 -20.45 14.06 5.24
C ARG A 173 -19.19 14.64 5.88
N ARG A 174 -19.36 15.61 6.76
CA ARG A 174 -18.25 16.13 7.57
C ARG A 174 -18.11 15.32 8.85
N VAL A 175 -16.88 14.96 9.21
CA VAL A 175 -16.54 14.21 10.41
C VAL A 175 -15.35 14.84 11.10
N ARG A 176 -15.17 14.54 12.39
CA ARG A 176 -14.05 15.02 13.19
C ARG A 176 -13.12 13.86 13.53
N VAL A 177 -11.82 14.12 13.45
CA VAL A 177 -10.79 13.16 13.90
C VAL A 177 -10.81 13.11 15.42
N THR A 178 -11.27 12.00 15.99
CA THR A 178 -11.41 11.82 17.45
C THR A 178 -10.19 11.14 18.08
N ASN A 179 -9.50 10.27 17.33
CA ASN A 179 -8.33 9.53 17.80
C ASN A 179 -7.17 10.49 18.14
N PRO A 180 -6.57 10.42 19.35
CA PRO A 180 -5.44 11.26 19.76
C PRO A 180 -4.19 11.13 18.89
N GLN A 181 -3.96 9.95 18.30
CA GLN A 181 -2.83 9.70 17.40
C GLN A 181 -3.10 10.14 15.96
N GLY A 182 -4.32 10.60 15.66
CA GLY A 182 -4.72 11.00 14.30
C GLY A 182 -4.87 9.81 13.35
N LEU A 183 -4.84 10.07 12.04
CA LEU A 183 -4.89 9.04 10.99
C LEU A 183 -3.46 8.57 10.63
N HIS A 184 -2.79 7.88 11.56
CA HIS A 184 -1.49 7.26 11.31
C HIS A 184 -1.62 5.95 10.50
N ALA A 185 -0.50 5.28 10.23
CA ALA A 185 -0.43 4.11 9.33
C ALA A 185 -1.53 3.08 9.59
N ARG A 186 -1.68 2.58 10.83
CA ARG A 186 -2.65 1.53 11.18
C ARG A 186 -4.12 1.90 10.90
N PRO A 187 -4.70 2.97 11.48
CA PRO A 187 -6.07 3.37 11.19
C PRO A 187 -6.27 3.78 9.73
N ALA A 188 -5.23 4.34 9.09
CA ALA A 188 -5.27 4.64 7.66
C ALA A 188 -5.41 3.38 6.80
N ALA A 189 -4.76 2.26 7.16
CA ALA A 189 -4.90 1.02 6.39
C ALA A 189 -6.24 0.34 6.61
N THR A 190 -6.74 0.33 7.86
CA THR A 190 -8.09 -0.16 8.14
C THR A 190 -9.13 0.63 7.37
N LEU A 191 -8.99 1.96 7.33
CA LEU A 191 -9.88 2.82 6.57
C LEU A 191 -9.74 2.61 5.05
N ALA A 192 -8.51 2.44 4.55
CA ALA A 192 -8.27 2.16 3.14
C ALA A 192 -8.87 0.82 2.68
N GLN A 193 -8.71 -0.22 3.50
CA GLN A 193 -9.34 -1.53 3.26
C GLN A 193 -10.86 -1.43 3.27
N LEU A 194 -11.44 -0.68 4.21
CA LEU A 194 -12.88 -0.46 4.27
C LEU A 194 -13.38 0.30 3.04
N ALA A 195 -12.73 1.41 2.66
CA ALA A 195 -13.12 2.23 1.52
C ALA A 195 -13.05 1.43 0.20
N ALA A 196 -12.00 0.64 0.00
CA ALA A 196 -11.82 -0.19 -1.21
C ALA A 196 -12.78 -1.40 -1.27
N SER A 197 -13.50 -1.70 -0.20
CA SER A 197 -14.46 -2.82 -0.16
C SER A 197 -15.82 -2.50 -0.80
N PHE A 198 -16.08 -1.24 -1.12
CA PHE A 198 -17.33 -0.78 -1.72
C PHE A 198 -17.17 -0.51 -3.23
N ASP A 199 -18.24 -0.73 -4.01
CA ASP A 199 -18.40 -0.23 -5.38
C ASP A 199 -18.76 1.26 -5.33
N ALA A 200 -17.81 2.07 -4.86
CA ALA A 200 -17.90 3.52 -4.78
C ALA A 200 -16.50 4.15 -4.81
N GLU A 201 -16.37 5.29 -5.47
CA GLU A 201 -15.19 6.15 -5.35
C GLU A 201 -15.34 6.98 -4.07
N VAL A 202 -14.48 6.74 -3.08
CA VAL A 202 -14.54 7.38 -1.75
C VAL A 202 -13.33 8.29 -1.57
N THR A 203 -13.56 9.51 -1.10
CA THR A 203 -12.52 10.51 -0.87
C THR A 203 -12.64 11.18 0.50
N ILE A 204 -11.51 11.64 1.03
CA ILE A 204 -11.38 12.46 2.23
C ILE A 204 -10.68 13.76 1.84
N ASP A 205 -11.39 14.88 1.93
CA ASP A 205 -10.95 16.19 1.43
C ASP A 205 -10.41 16.15 -0.01
N GLY A 206 -11.04 15.31 -0.84
CA GLY A 206 -10.69 15.11 -2.25
C GLY A 206 -9.51 14.16 -2.50
N VAL A 207 -8.96 13.54 -1.47
CA VAL A 207 -7.93 12.50 -1.57
C VAL A 207 -8.57 11.11 -1.53
N ASP A 208 -8.12 10.20 -2.39
CA ASP A 208 -8.60 8.81 -2.46
C ASP A 208 -8.46 8.09 -1.11
N ALA A 209 -9.60 7.63 -0.58
CA ALA A 209 -9.67 6.93 0.69
C ALA A 209 -9.17 5.49 0.58
N GLY A 210 -9.09 4.88 -0.61
CA GLY A 210 -8.51 3.55 -0.82
C GLY A 210 -6.97 3.54 -0.81
N SER A 211 -6.34 4.71 -0.85
CA SER A 211 -4.88 4.87 -0.88
C SER A 211 -4.31 5.18 0.51
N LEU A 212 -3.77 4.15 1.18
CA LEU A 212 -3.12 4.28 2.49
C LEU A 212 -2.09 5.44 2.53
N LEU A 213 -1.23 5.52 1.52
CA LEU A 213 -0.17 6.52 1.49
C LEU A 213 -0.74 7.93 1.37
N SER A 214 -1.74 8.13 0.50
CA SER A 214 -2.38 9.44 0.33
C SER A 214 -3.11 9.88 1.61
N LEU A 215 -3.71 8.94 2.33
CA LEU A 215 -4.33 9.22 3.63
C LEU A 215 -3.33 9.65 4.70
N MET A 216 -2.15 9.02 4.73
CA MET A 216 -1.08 9.44 5.66
C MET A 216 -0.53 10.84 5.31
N GLY A 217 -0.45 11.17 4.02
CA GLY A 217 0.00 12.48 3.54
C GLY A 217 -0.92 13.64 3.95
N LEU A 218 -2.21 13.38 4.23
CA LEU A 218 -3.15 14.40 4.73
C LEU A 218 -2.79 14.96 6.12
N GLY A 219 -1.97 14.24 6.91
CA GLY A 219 -1.53 14.72 8.22
C GLY A 219 -2.68 14.96 9.20
N LEU A 220 -3.74 14.15 9.13
CA LEU A 220 -4.95 14.35 9.92
C LEU A 220 -4.69 14.10 11.42
N THR A 221 -4.66 15.19 12.19
CA THR A 221 -4.47 15.16 13.66
C THR A 221 -5.79 15.33 14.41
N GLN A 222 -5.78 14.99 15.70
CA GLN A 222 -6.96 15.07 16.56
C GLN A 222 -7.63 16.45 16.50
N GLY A 223 -8.96 16.44 16.39
CA GLY A 223 -9.78 17.63 16.40
C GLY A 223 -9.96 18.30 15.05
N LEU A 224 -9.22 17.91 14.01
CA LEU A 224 -9.49 18.38 12.64
C LEU A 224 -10.84 17.89 12.14
N GLU A 225 -11.50 18.73 11.33
CA GLU A 225 -12.71 18.35 10.59
C GLU A 225 -12.33 18.09 9.14
N VAL A 226 -12.84 16.98 8.60
CA VAL A 226 -12.61 16.56 7.22
C VAL A 226 -13.94 16.29 6.54
N THR A 227 -13.95 16.41 5.21
CA THR A 227 -15.11 16.13 4.37
C THR A 227 -14.93 14.79 3.70
N LEU A 228 -15.78 13.84 4.05
CA LEU A 228 -15.95 12.58 3.33
C LEU A 228 -16.84 12.84 2.13
N ALA A 229 -16.49 12.33 0.96
CA ALA A 229 -17.33 12.36 -0.23
C ALA A 229 -17.23 11.02 -0.97
N ALA A 230 -18.37 10.50 -1.44
CA ALA A 230 -18.42 9.28 -2.22
C ALA A 230 -19.36 9.41 -3.42
N THR A 231 -19.03 8.72 -4.50
CA THR A 231 -19.87 8.57 -5.69
C THR A 231 -19.89 7.11 -6.14
N GLY A 232 -21.00 6.66 -6.70
CA GLY A 232 -21.17 5.28 -7.16
C GLY A 232 -22.35 4.56 -6.51
N PRO A 233 -22.61 3.31 -6.92
CA PRO A 233 -23.74 2.52 -6.43
C PRO A 233 -23.84 2.42 -4.90
N GLU A 234 -22.71 2.27 -4.22
CA GLU A 234 -22.66 2.06 -2.76
C GLU A 234 -22.25 3.32 -1.96
N ALA A 235 -22.36 4.52 -2.57
CA ALA A 235 -21.84 5.77 -1.98
C ALA A 235 -22.39 6.10 -0.58
N HIS A 236 -23.68 5.84 -0.31
CA HIS A 236 -24.27 6.10 1.01
C HIS A 236 -23.71 5.14 2.07
N GLU A 237 -23.66 3.85 1.75
CA GLU A 237 -23.16 2.81 2.66
C GLU A 237 -21.68 3.02 2.97
N ALA A 238 -20.89 3.37 1.95
CA ALA A 238 -19.49 3.72 2.09
C ALA A 238 -19.28 4.93 3.03
N ILE A 239 -20.05 6.01 2.86
CA ILE A 239 -19.94 7.21 3.71
C ILE A 239 -20.32 6.90 5.16
N ASP A 240 -21.37 6.11 5.39
CA ASP A 240 -21.80 5.77 6.74
C ASP A 240 -20.77 4.87 7.46
N ALA A 241 -20.22 3.88 6.76
CA ALA A 241 -19.19 3.01 7.31
C ALA A 241 -17.88 3.76 7.61
N VAL A 242 -17.43 4.61 6.67
CA VAL A 242 -16.22 5.41 6.86
C VAL A 242 -16.42 6.43 7.99
N ALA A 243 -17.56 7.12 8.04
CA ALA A 243 -17.86 8.06 9.11
C ALA A 243 -17.91 7.38 10.49
N HIS A 244 -18.48 6.17 10.57
CA HIS A 244 -18.49 5.40 11.80
C HIS A 244 -17.08 5.11 12.31
N THR A 245 -16.13 4.85 11.41
CA THR A 245 -14.74 4.58 11.75
C THR A 245 -14.05 5.80 12.39
N PHE A 246 -14.38 7.02 11.92
CA PHE A 246 -13.94 8.27 12.56
C PHE A 246 -14.59 8.49 13.93
N GLU A 247 -15.87 8.17 14.07
CA GLU A 247 -16.62 8.32 15.32
C GLU A 247 -16.14 7.34 16.40
N SER A 248 -15.81 6.10 16.02
CA SER A 248 -15.26 5.07 16.90
C SER A 248 -13.75 5.22 17.15
N GLY A 249 -13.13 6.27 16.60
CA GLY A 249 -11.68 6.49 16.66
C GLY A 249 -10.86 5.30 16.21
N PHE A 250 -11.33 4.62 15.15
CA PHE A 250 -10.65 3.48 14.52
C PHE A 250 -10.48 2.26 15.45
N GLY A 251 -11.25 2.17 16.53
CA GLY A 251 -11.17 1.07 17.51
C GLY A 251 -9.99 1.20 18.48
N GLU A 252 -9.36 2.37 18.54
CA GLU A 252 -8.21 2.67 19.39
C GLU A 252 -8.55 3.64 20.55
N LEU A 253 -9.82 4.01 20.71
CA LEU A 253 -10.35 4.84 21.80
C LEU A 253 -10.81 4.03 23.02
#